data_AF-A0A7S4KV40-F1
#
_entry.id   AF-A0A7S4KV40-F1
#
_cell.length_a   1.000
_cell.length_b   1.000
_cell.length_c   1.000
_cell.angle_alpha   90.00
_cell.angle_beta   90.00
_cell.angle_gamma   90.00
#
_symmetry.space_group_name_H-M   'P 1'
#
loop_
_entity.id
_entity.type
_entity.pdbx_description
1 polymer ?
#
loop_
_entity_poly.entity_id
_entity_poly.type
_entity_poly.pdbx_seq_one_letter_code
_entity_poly.pdbx_strand_id
1 'polypeptide(L)'
;MGGRLFWVSLLVLFVLWAGSVEAVLPDGIRVDRETSTFRDNYNRTLLYHGYNYVEKSAPYYPTITDDDIAIMKDIGLRVIRLGVMIDGLFPSGPEPDLSYIDNIKQIIAKMWENDIVVIADLHQDVLSPIICGEGAPDWMINTEELNALPFPEPLYYHNTSTAN
;
A
#
# COMPACT_ATOMS: atom_id res chain seq x y z
N MET A 1 8.91 19.56 -70.66
CA MET A 1 8.25 20.41 -69.63
C MET A 1 7.64 19.48 -68.60
N GLY A 2 8.38 19.12 -67.56
CA GLY A 2 7.92 18.19 -66.53
C GLY A 2 8.73 18.43 -65.27
N GLY A 3 8.05 18.73 -64.17
CA GLY A 3 8.69 19.05 -62.90
C GLY A 3 7.84 20.00 -62.09
N ARG A 4 6.84 19.46 -61.38
CA ARG A 4 6.14 20.09 -60.24
C ARG A 4 5.08 19.12 -59.72
N LEU A 5 5.47 17.99 -59.13
CA LEU A 5 4.53 17.17 -58.34
C LEU A 5 5.28 16.11 -57.51
N PHE A 6 6.24 16.51 -56.67
CA PHE A 6 6.95 15.54 -55.81
C PHE A 6 7.27 16.02 -54.39
N TRP A 7 6.66 17.13 -53.94
CA TRP A 7 6.98 17.72 -52.62
C TRP A 7 5.81 17.87 -51.65
N VAL A 8 4.58 17.47 -52.02
CA VAL A 8 3.41 17.61 -51.13
C VAL A 8 3.08 16.29 -50.40
N SER A 9 3.53 15.14 -50.90
CA SER A 9 3.16 13.84 -50.30
C SER A 9 3.98 13.45 -49.07
N LEU A 10 5.09 14.12 -48.77
CA LEU A 10 5.98 13.77 -47.65
C LEU A 10 5.64 14.52 -46.35
N LEU A 11 4.86 15.60 -46.42
CA LEU A 11 4.48 16.40 -45.24
C LEU A 11 3.22 15.88 -44.54
N VAL A 12 2.35 15.13 -45.24
CA VAL A 12 1.12 14.59 -44.66
C VAL A 12 1.39 13.31 -43.84
N LEU A 13 2.47 12.59 -44.11
CA LEU A 13 2.88 11.40 -43.35
C LEU A 13 3.60 11.73 -42.02
N PHE A 14 4.10 12.95 -41.85
CA PHE A 14 4.78 13.35 -40.61
C PHE A 14 3.82 13.92 -39.54
N VAL A 15 2.63 14.38 -39.95
CA VAL A 15 1.65 15.01 -39.05
C VAL A 15 0.71 13.99 -38.38
N LEU A 16 0.64 12.75 -38.89
CA LEU A 16 -0.17 11.68 -38.28
C LEU A 16 0.60 10.78 -37.30
N TRP A 17 1.89 11.07 -37.06
CA TRP A 17 2.70 10.43 -36.00
C TRP A 17 2.99 11.39 -34.84
N ALA A 18 2.11 12.37 -34.62
CA ALA A 18 2.22 13.30 -33.51
C ALA A 18 0.85 13.44 -32.85
N GLY A 19 0.61 12.67 -31.80
CA GLY A 19 -0.55 12.88 -30.93
C GLY A 19 -1.42 11.67 -30.68
N SER A 20 -0.83 10.53 -30.34
CA SER A 20 -1.40 9.69 -29.28
C SER A 20 -0.52 9.94 -28.07
N VAL A 21 -0.77 11.02 -27.34
CA VAL A 21 -0.35 11.07 -25.94
C VAL A 21 -1.32 10.14 -25.24
N GLU A 22 -1.05 8.85 -25.30
CA GLU A 22 -1.57 7.94 -24.30
C GLU A 22 -1.09 8.49 -22.96
N ALA A 23 -2.00 8.60 -22.00
CA ALA A 23 -1.64 8.96 -20.65
C ALA A 23 -0.69 7.86 -20.14
N VAL A 24 0.62 8.14 -20.22
CA VAL A 24 1.65 7.33 -19.60
C VAL A 24 1.47 7.54 -18.11
N LEU A 25 0.72 6.63 -17.48
CA LEU A 25 0.85 6.37 -16.05
C LEU A 25 2.35 6.16 -15.79
N PRO A 26 2.91 6.57 -14.63
CA PRO A 26 4.31 6.31 -14.36
C PRO A 26 4.57 4.81 -14.50
N ASP A 27 5.22 4.41 -15.59
CA ASP A 27 5.57 3.04 -15.91
C ASP A 27 6.53 2.55 -14.82
N GLY A 28 6.31 1.36 -14.23
CA GLY A 28 7.32 0.85 -13.32
C GLY A 28 7.22 -0.62 -12.93
N ILE A 29 6.03 -1.10 -12.57
CA ILE A 29 5.85 -2.47 -12.07
C ILE A 29 4.49 -2.99 -12.53
N ARG A 30 4.47 -4.15 -13.19
CA ARG A 30 3.25 -4.86 -13.59
C ARG A 30 3.24 -6.28 -13.08
N VAL A 31 2.06 -6.85 -12.89
CA VAL A 31 1.90 -8.29 -12.60
C VAL A 31 1.76 -9.03 -13.92
N ASP A 32 2.70 -9.93 -14.21
CA ASP A 32 2.57 -10.92 -15.26
C ASP A 32 1.74 -12.10 -14.76
N ARG A 33 0.55 -12.28 -15.33
CA ARG A 33 -0.42 -13.29 -14.90
C ARG A 33 -0.08 -14.70 -15.36
N GLU A 34 0.71 -14.84 -16.42
CA GLU A 34 1.11 -16.17 -16.92
C GLU A 34 2.16 -16.77 -16.00
N THR A 35 3.13 -15.95 -15.58
CA THR A 35 4.22 -16.40 -14.70
C THR A 35 3.97 -16.10 -13.22
N SER A 36 2.92 -15.34 -12.90
CA SER A 36 2.63 -14.85 -11.53
C SER A 36 3.79 -14.08 -10.90
N THR A 37 4.45 -13.24 -11.69
CA THR A 37 5.62 -12.46 -11.25
C THR A 37 5.41 -10.96 -11.41
N PHE A 38 6.13 -10.16 -10.62
CA PHE A 38 6.27 -8.73 -10.86
C PHE A 38 7.30 -8.49 -11.97
N ARG A 39 7.00 -7.58 -12.88
CA ARG A 39 7.85 -7.19 -14.02
C ARG A 39 8.07 -5.70 -14.02
N ASP A 40 9.29 -5.27 -14.32
CA ASP A 40 9.55 -3.86 -14.64
C ASP A 40 9.32 -3.55 -16.13
N ASN A 41 9.61 -2.30 -16.50
CA ASN A 41 9.49 -1.78 -17.86
C ASN A 41 10.48 -2.45 -18.85
N TYR A 42 11.50 -3.13 -18.34
CA TYR A 42 12.48 -3.89 -19.13
C TYR A 42 12.13 -5.39 -19.18
N ASN A 43 10.95 -5.77 -18.68
CA ASN A 43 10.46 -7.15 -18.61
C ASN A 43 11.28 -8.08 -17.70
N ARG A 44 12.11 -7.54 -16.81
CA ARG A 44 12.86 -8.32 -15.83
C ARG A 44 11.91 -8.79 -14.74
N THR A 45 12.08 -10.02 -14.24
CA THR A 45 11.36 -10.47 -13.03
C THR A 45 11.92 -9.73 -11.82
N LEU A 46 11.04 -9.12 -11.04
CA LEU A 46 11.38 -8.43 -9.80
C LEU A 46 11.17 -9.38 -8.61
N LEU A 47 12.22 -9.53 -7.80
CA LEU A 47 12.17 -10.22 -6.52
C LEU A 47 12.44 -9.19 -5.42
N TYR A 48 11.48 -9.05 -4.50
CA TYR A 48 11.54 -8.04 -3.45
C TYR A 48 11.96 -8.64 -2.12
N HIS A 49 12.91 -7.98 -1.45
CA HIS A 49 13.27 -8.22 -0.06
C HIS A 49 13.04 -6.94 0.74
N GLY A 50 12.40 -7.08 1.90
CA GLY A 50 11.90 -5.94 2.66
C GLY A 50 11.36 -6.31 4.04
N TYR A 51 10.75 -5.34 4.71
CA TYR A 51 10.11 -5.54 6.02
C TYR A 51 8.75 -4.82 6.11
N ASN A 52 8.02 -5.09 7.20
CA ASN A 52 6.75 -4.44 7.54
C ASN A 52 7.00 -3.20 8.40
N TYR A 53 6.51 -2.04 7.97
CA TYR A 53 6.56 -0.80 8.75
C TYR A 53 5.13 -0.36 9.07
N VAL A 54 4.65 -0.75 10.25
CA VAL A 54 3.28 -0.49 10.70
C VAL A 54 3.35 0.25 12.03
N GLU A 55 2.78 1.45 12.07
CA GLU A 55 2.60 2.22 13.31
C GLU A 55 1.15 2.05 13.76
N LYS A 56 0.96 1.36 14.88
CA LYS A 56 -0.36 0.91 15.39
C LYS A 56 -0.95 1.88 16.41
N SER A 57 -0.24 2.95 16.72
CA SER A 57 -0.69 4.02 17.60
C SER A 57 -0.74 5.34 16.86
N ALA A 58 -1.59 6.28 17.31
CA ALA A 58 -1.65 7.61 16.72
C ALA A 58 -0.24 8.25 16.67
N PRO A 59 0.16 8.86 15.52
CA PRO A 59 -0.69 9.28 14.41
C PRO A 59 -0.88 8.22 13.29
N TYR A 60 -0.55 6.95 13.53
CA TYR A 60 -0.78 5.81 12.63
C TYR A 60 0.03 5.84 11.32
N TYR A 61 1.18 6.51 11.35
CA TYR A 61 2.18 6.45 10.31
C TYR A 61 3.57 6.65 10.93
N PRO A 62 4.61 6.01 10.38
CA PRO A 62 5.96 6.14 10.91
C PRO A 62 6.62 7.47 10.51
N THR A 63 7.58 7.90 11.33
CA THR A 63 8.55 8.93 10.90
C THR A 63 9.73 8.22 10.24
N ILE A 64 10.07 8.61 9.01
CA ILE A 64 11.20 8.03 8.26
C ILE A 64 12.25 9.10 7.98
N THR A 65 13.42 8.93 8.56
CA THR A 65 14.58 9.81 8.38
C THR A 65 15.41 9.40 7.17
N ASP A 66 16.35 10.26 6.76
CA ASP A 66 17.28 9.92 5.67
C ASP A 66 18.29 8.85 6.09
N ASP A 67 18.62 8.79 7.39
CA ASP A 67 19.48 7.74 7.96
C ASP A 67 18.80 6.37 7.91
N ASP A 68 17.48 6.30 8.18
CA ASP A 68 16.70 5.07 8.05
C ASP A 68 16.77 4.54 6.61
N ILE A 69 16.62 5.43 5.63
CA ILE A 69 16.69 5.09 4.19
C ILE A 69 18.11 4.63 3.83
N ALA A 70 19.14 5.30 4.34
CA ALA A 70 20.53 4.90 4.11
C ALA A 70 20.79 3.46 4.61
N ILE A 71 20.30 3.13 5.81
CA ILE A 71 20.38 1.78 6.38
C ILE A 71 19.62 0.78 5.52
N MET A 72 18.39 1.10 5.10
CA MET A 72 17.60 0.25 4.21
C MET A 72 18.36 -0.09 2.93
N LYS A 73 19.00 0.91 2.30
CA LYS A 73 19.76 0.71 1.07
C LYS A 73 21.04 -0.11 1.30
N ASP A 74 21.72 0.11 2.42
CA ASP A 74 22.94 -0.62 2.79
C ASP A 74 22.69 -2.13 2.95
N ILE A 75 21.55 -2.50 3.56
CA ILE A 75 21.15 -3.91 3.70
C ILE A 75 20.49 -4.50 2.44
N GLY A 76 20.43 -3.74 1.34
CA GLY A 76 19.87 -4.18 0.06
C GLY A 76 18.34 -4.27 0.03
N LEU A 77 17.65 -3.58 0.94
CA LEU A 77 16.19 -3.53 0.98
C LEU A 77 15.65 -2.71 -0.19
N ARG A 78 14.59 -3.22 -0.84
CA ARG A 78 13.95 -2.56 -1.99
C ARG A 78 12.43 -2.47 -1.90
N VAL A 79 11.82 -2.97 -0.82
CA VAL A 79 10.39 -2.84 -0.59
C VAL A 79 10.10 -2.63 0.90
N ILE A 80 9.07 -1.86 1.20
CA ILE A 80 8.42 -1.86 2.52
C ILE A 80 6.95 -2.21 2.36
N ARG A 81 6.39 -2.95 3.33
CA ARG A 81 4.95 -3.07 3.53
C ARG A 81 4.55 -2.01 4.55
N LEU A 82 4.02 -0.89 4.07
CA LEU A 82 3.65 0.26 4.90
C LEU A 82 2.22 0.09 5.39
N GLY A 83 2.05 0.05 6.70
CA GLY A 83 0.73 0.04 7.34
C GLY A 83 -0.02 1.34 7.11
N VAL A 84 -1.27 1.21 6.70
CA VAL A 84 -2.28 2.26 6.59
C VAL A 84 -3.43 1.81 7.49
N MET A 85 -3.76 2.60 8.50
CA MET A 85 -4.77 2.23 9.50
C MET A 85 -6.13 2.83 9.12
N ILE A 86 -7.22 2.06 9.28
CA ILE A 86 -8.58 2.62 9.11
C ILE A 86 -8.83 3.69 10.18
N ASP A 87 -8.27 3.51 11.38
CA ASP A 87 -8.23 4.51 12.46
C ASP A 87 -7.63 5.86 12.01
N GLY A 88 -6.59 5.84 11.17
CA GLY A 88 -5.98 7.06 10.62
C GLY A 88 -6.79 7.64 9.46
N LEU A 89 -7.39 6.79 8.62
CA LEU A 89 -8.22 7.24 7.51
C LEU A 89 -9.53 7.86 7.98
N PHE A 90 -10.18 7.31 9.02
CA PHE A 90 -11.54 7.67 9.42
C PHE A 90 -11.66 7.81 10.95
N PRO A 91 -10.95 8.77 11.56
CA PRO A 91 -10.75 8.80 13.02
C PRO A 91 -12.04 8.97 13.84
N SER A 92 -13.07 9.63 13.31
CA SER A 92 -14.28 9.96 14.07
C SER A 92 -15.58 9.88 13.29
N GLY A 93 -15.57 9.39 12.05
CA GLY A 93 -16.76 9.32 11.22
C GLY A 93 -16.45 8.95 9.77
N PRO A 94 -17.47 8.96 8.88
CA PRO A 94 -17.34 8.46 7.51
C PRO A 94 -16.49 9.34 6.60
N GLU A 95 -16.15 10.56 7.02
CA GLU A 95 -15.32 11.48 6.25
C GLU A 95 -13.83 11.16 6.43
N PRO A 96 -13.06 11.04 5.35
CA PRO A 96 -11.65 10.70 5.44
C PRO A 96 -10.81 11.87 5.96
N ASP A 97 -9.80 11.58 6.78
CA ASP A 97 -8.78 12.55 7.17
C ASP A 97 -7.80 12.76 6.01
N LEU A 98 -7.97 13.87 5.30
CA LEU A 98 -7.11 14.24 4.18
C LEU A 98 -5.66 14.53 4.62
N SER A 99 -5.46 15.01 5.85
CA SER A 99 -4.12 15.26 6.39
C SER A 99 -3.38 13.94 6.61
N TYR A 100 -4.06 12.91 7.12
CA TYR A 100 -3.50 11.57 7.23
C TYR A 100 -3.11 11.00 5.86
N ILE A 101 -4.02 11.09 4.88
CA ILE A 101 -3.76 10.63 3.51
C ILE A 101 -2.54 11.34 2.91
N ASP A 102 -2.41 12.65 3.11
CA ASP A 102 -1.29 13.42 2.58
C ASP A 102 0.04 13.07 3.27
N ASN A 103 0.04 12.72 4.57
CA ASN A 103 1.23 12.20 5.25
C ASN A 103 1.65 10.82 4.68
N ILE A 104 0.72 9.90 4.48
CA ILE A 104 1.00 8.60 3.86
C ILE A 104 1.56 8.78 2.45
N LYS A 105 0.98 9.67 1.63
CA LYS A 105 1.50 9.99 0.30
C LYS A 105 2.93 10.53 0.33
N GLN A 106 3.24 11.42 1.27
CA GLN A 106 4.59 11.97 1.43
C GLN A 106 5.61 10.87 1.78
N ILE A 107 5.24 9.94 2.67
CA ILE A 107 6.07 8.78 2.99
C ILE A 107 6.30 7.92 1.74
N ILE A 108 5.23 7.58 1.00
CA ILE A 108 5.32 6.79 -0.24
C ILE A 108 6.22 7.47 -1.26
N ALA A 109 6.03 8.77 -1.49
CA ALA A 109 6.85 9.56 -2.42
C ALA A 109 8.32 9.54 -2.01
N LYS A 110 8.63 9.77 -0.73
CA LYS A 110 10.00 9.74 -0.19
C LYS A 110 10.67 8.38 -0.41
N MET A 111 9.94 7.27 -0.26
CA MET A 111 10.47 5.92 -0.51
C MET A 111 10.73 5.70 -2.00
N TRP A 112 9.79 6.09 -2.86
CA TRP A 112 9.92 5.98 -4.32
C TRP A 112 11.07 6.79 -4.89
N GLU A 113 11.28 8.02 -4.40
CA GLU A 113 12.44 8.87 -4.75
C GLU A 113 13.79 8.21 -4.40
N ASN A 114 13.77 7.21 -3.51
CA ASN A 114 14.94 6.47 -3.06
C ASN A 114 15.01 5.02 -3.59
N ASP A 115 14.27 4.69 -4.65
CA ASP A 115 14.20 3.36 -5.28
C ASP A 115 13.66 2.24 -4.36
N ILE A 116 12.86 2.60 -3.36
CA ILE A 116 12.20 1.67 -2.44
C ILE A 116 10.71 1.60 -2.78
N VAL A 117 10.23 0.42 -3.15
CA VAL A 117 8.82 0.19 -3.46
C VAL A 117 7.99 0.15 -2.18
N VAL A 118 6.74 0.62 -2.22
CA VAL A 118 5.82 0.55 -1.09
C VAL A 118 4.62 -0.33 -1.46
N ILE A 119 4.30 -1.29 -0.60
CA ILE A 119 3.03 -1.99 -0.58
C ILE A 119 2.19 -1.32 0.51
N ALA A 120 1.14 -0.60 0.12
CA ALA A 120 0.20 -0.03 1.08
C ALA A 120 -0.69 -1.15 1.65
N ASP A 121 -0.69 -1.27 2.96
CA ASP A 121 -1.33 -2.34 3.70
C ASP A 121 -2.40 -1.78 4.61
N LEU A 122 -3.68 -1.97 4.24
CA LEU A 122 -4.79 -1.57 5.10
C LEU A 122 -4.86 -2.52 6.31
N HIS A 123 -4.14 -2.17 7.38
CA HIS A 123 -3.76 -3.10 8.45
C HIS A 123 -4.82 -3.18 9.56
N GLN A 124 -4.91 -4.36 10.18
CA GLN A 124 -5.66 -4.61 11.42
C GLN A 124 -5.11 -5.86 12.13
N ASP A 125 -5.19 -5.88 13.45
CA ASP A 125 -5.09 -7.08 14.28
C ASP A 125 -6.32 -7.13 15.20
N VAL A 126 -7.07 -8.23 15.16
CA VAL A 126 -8.29 -8.40 16.00
C VAL A 126 -9.28 -7.25 15.79
N LEU A 127 -9.33 -6.71 14.56
CA LEU A 127 -10.28 -5.72 14.06
C LEU A 127 -10.25 -4.33 14.71
N SER A 128 -10.35 -4.19 16.03
CA SER A 128 -10.60 -2.88 16.66
C SER A 128 -10.21 -2.79 18.13
N PRO A 129 -9.82 -1.59 18.64
CA PRO A 129 -9.51 -1.36 20.05
C PRO A 129 -10.62 -1.78 21.03
N ILE A 130 -11.89 -1.63 20.66
CA ILE A 130 -13.03 -2.03 21.52
C ILE A 130 -13.04 -3.54 21.86
N ILE A 131 -12.40 -4.38 21.04
CA ILE A 131 -12.21 -5.81 21.29
C ILE A 131 -10.73 -6.19 21.47
N CYS A 132 -9.95 -5.26 22.04
CA CYS A 132 -8.53 -5.43 22.35
C CYS A 132 -7.62 -5.64 21.11
N GLY A 133 -8.08 -5.20 19.94
CA GLY A 133 -7.34 -5.17 18.68
C GLY A 133 -6.90 -3.76 18.27
N GLU A 134 -6.71 -3.60 16.98
CA GLU A 134 -6.36 -2.36 16.28
C GLU A 134 -6.72 -2.49 14.79
N GLY A 135 -6.96 -1.37 14.11
CA GLY A 135 -7.32 -1.39 12.70
C GLY A 135 -8.48 -0.47 12.41
N ALA A 136 -9.66 -0.84 12.90
CA ALA A 136 -10.92 -0.14 12.72
C ALA A 136 -11.32 0.68 13.96
N PRO A 137 -11.75 1.93 13.76
CA PRO A 137 -12.17 2.80 14.84
C PRO A 137 -13.48 2.31 15.46
N ASP A 138 -13.64 2.57 16.76
CA ASP A 138 -14.77 2.06 17.57
C ASP A 138 -16.14 2.35 16.94
N TRP A 139 -16.31 3.50 16.30
CA TRP A 139 -17.58 3.90 15.69
C TRP A 139 -18.01 3.00 14.51
N MET A 140 -17.07 2.28 13.89
CA MET A 140 -17.37 1.33 12.81
C MET A 140 -17.78 -0.05 13.32
N ILE A 141 -17.59 -0.34 14.60
CA ILE A 141 -17.79 -1.68 15.16
C ILE A 141 -19.02 -1.71 16.05
N ASN A 142 -19.92 -2.65 15.75
CA ASN A 142 -21.04 -2.97 16.63
C ASN A 142 -20.70 -4.23 17.44
N THR A 143 -20.63 -4.09 18.77
CA THR A 143 -20.33 -5.18 19.72
C THR A 143 -21.55 -5.68 20.49
N GLU A 144 -22.74 -5.12 20.26
CA GLU A 144 -23.96 -5.39 21.04
C GLU A 144 -24.39 -6.87 21.00
N GLU A 145 -24.18 -7.56 19.87
CA GLU A 145 -24.59 -8.94 19.66
C GLU A 145 -23.48 -9.98 19.92
N LEU A 146 -22.29 -9.56 20.34
CA LEU A 146 -21.14 -10.47 20.47
C LEU A 146 -21.33 -11.55 21.54
N ASN A 147 -22.34 -11.42 22.42
CA ASN A 147 -22.55 -12.30 23.59
C ASN A 147 -21.23 -12.58 24.34
N ALA A 148 -20.31 -11.62 24.31
CA ALA A 148 -18.97 -11.80 24.82
C ALA A 148 -19.04 -11.85 26.34
N LEU A 149 -18.43 -12.87 26.93
CA LEU A 149 -18.22 -12.90 28.37
C LEU A 149 -17.25 -11.77 28.76
N PRO A 150 -17.40 -11.15 29.94
CA PRO A 150 -16.47 -10.13 30.41
C PRO A 150 -15.03 -10.65 30.42
N PHE A 151 -14.11 -9.91 29.81
CA PHE A 151 -12.68 -10.25 29.75
C PHE A 151 -11.96 -9.81 31.04
N PRO A 152 -11.09 -10.64 31.65
CA PRO A 152 -10.96 -12.08 31.55
C PRO A 152 -11.58 -12.76 32.78
N GLU A 153 -12.73 -13.43 32.63
CA GLU A 153 -12.98 -14.59 33.50
C GLU A 153 -12.03 -15.73 33.05
N PRO A 154 -11.19 -16.29 33.93
CA PRO A 154 -10.37 -17.44 33.58
C PRO A 154 -11.29 -18.58 33.11
N LEU A 155 -10.90 -19.27 32.03
CA LEU A 155 -11.53 -20.53 31.63
C LEU A 155 -11.45 -21.50 32.82
N TYR A 156 -12.55 -21.63 33.55
CA TYR A 156 -12.66 -22.61 34.62
C TYR A 156 -12.78 -23.99 33.95
N TYR A 157 -11.65 -24.67 33.79
CA TYR A 157 -11.65 -26.04 33.28
C TYR A 157 -12.27 -26.93 34.35
N HIS A 158 -13.56 -27.24 34.24
CA HIS A 158 -14.15 -28.30 35.03
C HIS A 158 -13.53 -29.63 34.56
N ASN A 159 -12.53 -30.11 35.30
CA ASN A 159 -12.01 -31.45 35.09
C ASN A 159 -13.11 -32.45 35.46
N THR A 160 -13.83 -32.94 34.45
CA THR A 160 -14.82 -34.02 34.59
C THR A 160 -14.20 -35.40 34.40
N SER A 161 -12.86 -35.54 34.44
CA SER A 161 -12.23 -36.86 34.48
C SER A 161 -12.50 -37.53 35.82
N THR A 162 -13.64 -38.19 35.96
CA THR A 162 -13.79 -39.31 36.88
C THR A 162 -12.94 -40.44 36.33
N ALA A 163 -11.80 -40.71 36.98
CA ALA A 163 -11.08 -41.94 36.77
C ALA A 163 -12.00 -43.10 37.16
N ASN A 164 -12.41 -43.90 36.16
CA ASN A 164 -12.95 -45.24 36.34
C ASN A 164 -11.89 -46.25 35.91
#